data_AF-A0A523UFC8-F1
#
_entry.id   AF-A0A523UFC8-F1
#
_cell.length_a   1.000
_cell.length_b   1.000
_cell.length_c   1.000
_cell.angle_alpha   90.00
_cell.angle_beta   90.00
_cell.angle_gamma   90.00
#
_symmetry.space_group_name_H-M   'P 1'
#
loop_
_entity.id
_entity.type
_entity.pdbx_description
1 polymer ?
#
loop_
_entity_poly.entity_id
_entity_poly.type
_entity_poly.pdbx_seq_one_letter_code
_entity_poly.pdbx_strand_id
1 'polypeptide(L)' 'FSIIGVSILGAVSHNVTQLFLAYLFLIRHKGVFLTLPFLIVAAVVTGFITGYGANYLSREMRKITIEAGKPR' A
#
# COMPACT_ATOMS: atom_id res chain seq x y z
N PHE A 1 -8.72 -1.50 -13.11
CA PHE A 1 -7.97 -1.70 -11.85
C PHE A 1 -8.68 -0.98 -10.70
N SER A 2 -8.67 -1.56 -9.49
CA SER A 2 -9.24 -0.94 -8.28
C SER A 2 -8.13 -0.29 -7.45
N ILE A 3 -8.39 0.89 -6.86
CA ILE A 3 -7.48 1.58 -5.92
C ILE A 3 -7.03 0.64 -4.79
N ILE A 4 -7.94 -0.22 -4.31
CA ILE A 4 -7.64 -1.18 -3.24
C ILE A 4 -6.63 -2.23 -3.70
N GLY A 5 -6.84 -2.78 -4.91
CA GLY A 5 -5.92 -3.77 -5.47
C GLY A 5 -4.52 -3.21 -5.73
N VAL A 6 -4.44 -1.98 -6.27
CA VAL A 6 -3.16 -1.28 -6.46
C VAL A 6 -2.48 -1.01 -5.12
N SER A 7 -3.24 -0.65 -4.08
CA SER A 7 -2.71 -0.44 -2.72
C SER A 7 -2.15 -1.73 -2.10
N ILE A 8 -2.84 -2.87 -2.26
CA ILE A 8 -2.34 -4.17 -1.79
C ILE A 8 -1.05 -4.56 -2.52
N LEU A 9 -1.00 -4.42 -3.85
CA LEU A 9 0.22 -4.69 -4.63
C LEU A 9 1.37 -3.77 -4.22
N GLY A 10 1.09 -2.50 -3.94
CA GLY A 10 2.05 -1.56 -3.39
C GLY A 10 2.58 -1.98 -2.02
N ALA A 11 1.69 -2.38 -1.10
CA ALA A 11 2.06 -2.84 0.24
C ALA A 11 2.91 -4.12 0.20
N VAL A 12 2.57 -5.08 -0.67
CA VAL A 12 3.38 -6.29 -0.89
C VAL A 12 4.75 -5.92 -1.43
N SER A 13 4.82 -5.07 -2.45
CA SER A 13 6.08 -4.61 -3.04
C SER A 13 6.96 -3.91 -1.99
N HIS A 14 6.36 -3.05 -1.17
CA HIS A 14 7.07 -2.36 -0.08
C HIS A 14 7.66 -3.35 0.94
N ASN A 15 6.88 -4.34 1.39
CA ASN A 15 7.36 -5.35 2.34
C ASN A 15 8.48 -6.20 1.74
N VAL A 16 8.40 -6.57 0.47
CA VAL A 16 9.45 -7.32 -0.23
C VAL A 16 10.72 -6.49 -0.36
N THR A 17 10.62 -5.23 -0.79
CA THR A 17 11.77 -4.32 -0.87
C THR A 17 12.39 -4.07 0.51
N GLN A 18 11.58 -3.81 1.53
CA GLN A 18 12.04 -3.63 2.91
C GLN A 18 12.83 -4.85 3.39
N LEU A 19 12.29 -6.05 3.17
CA LEU A 19 12.94 -7.28 3.62
C LEU A 19 14.24 -7.56 2.87
N PHE A 20 14.25 -7.29 1.56
CA PHE A 20 15.45 -7.42 0.74
C PHE A 20 16.56 -6.47 1.22
N LEU A 21 16.22 -5.20 1.48
CA LEU A 21 17.16 -4.22 2.02
C LEU A 21 17.64 -4.60 3.43
N ALA A 22 16.74 -5.09 4.29
CA ALA A 22 17.09 -5.57 5.63
C ALA A 22 18.06 -6.77 5.57
N TYR A 23 17.85 -7.69 4.63
CA TYR A 23 18.78 -8.79 4.40
C TYR A 23 20.17 -8.28 3.95
N LEU A 24 20.22 -7.37 2.97
CA LEU A 24 21.49 -6.89 2.42
C LEU A 24 22.32 -6.06 3.39
N PHE A 25 21.68 -5.14 4.12
CA PHE A 25 22.37 -4.10 4.90
C PHE A 25 22.46 -4.39 6.39
N LEU A 26 21.52 -5.14 6.97
CA LEU A 26 21.43 -5.29 8.42
C LEU A 26 21.73 -6.71 8.89
N ILE A 27 20.99 -7.70 8.39
CA ILE A 27 20.95 -9.02 9.03
C ILE A 27 21.83 -10.04 8.32
N ARG A 28 21.93 -9.98 6.98
CA ARG A 28 22.69 -10.94 6.14
C ARG A 28 22.40 -12.42 6.42
N HIS A 29 21.23 -12.73 6.99
CA HIS A 29 20.80 -14.08 7.31
C HIS A 29 19.56 -14.47 6.50
N LYS A 30 19.62 -15.62 5.82
CA LYS A 30 18.53 -16.09 4.94
C LYS A 30 17.24 -16.41 5.71
N GLY A 31 17.33 -16.71 7.01
CA GLY A 31 16.16 -16.96 7.85
C GLY A 31 15.20 -15.76 7.96
N VAL A 32 15.64 -14.55 7.60
CA VAL A 32 14.78 -13.36 7.54
C VAL A 32 13.62 -13.54 6.55
N PHE A 33 13.82 -14.28 5.46
CA PHE A 33 12.77 -14.56 4.48
C PHE A 33 11.66 -15.48 5.01
N LEU A 34 11.85 -16.17 6.14
CA LEU A 34 10.78 -16.92 6.81
C LEU A 34 9.67 -16.01 7.34
N THR A 35 9.94 -14.70 7.50
CA THR A 35 8.91 -13.72 7.88
C THR A 35 7.99 -13.33 6.72
N LEU A 36 8.33 -13.68 5.47
CA LEU A 36 7.56 -13.31 4.28
C LEU A 36 6.07 -13.70 4.36
N PRO A 37 5.67 -14.93 4.73
CA PRO A 37 4.25 -15.28 4.77
C PRO A 37 3.46 -14.37 5.71
N PHE A 38 4.04 -14.06 6.87
CA PHE A 38 3.44 -13.14 7.83
C PHE A 38 3.36 -11.71 7.27
N LEU A 39 4.43 -11.23 6.64
CA LEU A 39 4.46 -9.89 6.02
C LEU A 39 3.51 -9.75 4.83
N ILE A 40 3.24 -10.82 4.08
CA ILE A 40 2.26 -10.80 2.99
C ILE A 40 0.84 -10.68 3.55
N VAL A 41 0.50 -11.43 4.62
CA VAL A 41 -0.80 -11.28 5.29
C VAL A 41 -0.96 -9.86 5.83
N ALA A 42 0.08 -9.33 6.48
CA ALA A 42 0.08 -7.94 6.96
C ALA A 42 -0.09 -6.94 5.80
N ALA A 43 0.60 -7.13 4.66
CA ALA A 43 0.49 -6.28 3.48
C ALA A 43 -0.93 -6.27 2.87
N VAL A 44 -1.64 -7.40 2.89
CA VAL A 44 -3.03 -7.45 2.43
C VAL A 44 -3.92 -6.62 3.35
N VAL A 45 -3.78 -6.77 4.67
CA VAL A 45 -4.58 -6.01 5.64
C VAL A 45 -4.28 -4.50 5.56
N THR A 46 -3.01 -4.11 5.62
CA THR A 46 -2.62 -2.69 5.56
C THR A 46 -2.90 -2.08 4.19
N GLY A 47 -2.65 -2.83 3.11
CA GLY A 47 -2.96 -2.44 1.75
C GLY A 47 -4.45 -2.23 1.52
N PHE A 48 -5.31 -3.08 2.09
CA PHE A 48 -6.76 -2.92 2.06
C PHE A 48 -7.19 -1.64 2.80
N ILE A 49 -6.73 -1.44 4.03
CA ILE A 49 -7.08 -0.25 4.85
C ILE A 49 -6.66 1.03 4.11
N THR A 50 -5.42 1.07 3.62
CA THR A 50 -4.88 2.22 2.88
C THR A 50 -5.65 2.47 1.59
N GLY A 51 -5.97 1.41 0.85
CA GLY A 51 -6.72 1.49 -0.40
C GLY A 51 -8.16 1.94 -0.19
N TYR A 52 -8.80 1.51 0.90
CA TYR A 52 -10.13 1.97 1.27
C TYR A 52 -10.11 3.46 1.62
N GLY A 53 -9.14 3.91 2.43
CA GLY A 53 -8.93 5.32 2.75
C GLY A 53 -8.67 6.17 1.51
N ALA A 54 -7.82 5.69 0.59
CA ALA A 54 -7.54 6.35 -0.68
C ALA A 54 -8.79 6.46 -1.57
N ASN A 55 -9.67 5.44 -1.58
CA ASN A 55 -10.93 5.49 -2.31
C ASN A 55 -11.87 6.56 -1.73
N TYR A 56 -12.01 6.59 -0.40
CA TYR A 56 -12.81 7.60 0.29
C TYR A 56 -12.30 9.02 -0.01
N LEU A 57 -10.99 9.25 0.15
CA LEU A 57 -10.36 10.54 -0.12
C LEU A 57 -10.52 10.97 -1.58
N SER A 58 -10.35 10.04 -2.53
CA SER A 58 -10.52 10.33 -3.96
C SER A 58 -11.95 10.78 -4.30
N ARG A 59 -12.96 10.20 -3.64
CA ARG A 59 -14.35 10.61 -3.81
C ARG A 59 -14.59 12.00 -3.28
N GLU A 60 -14.04 12.32 -2.11
CA GLU A 60 -14.23 13.63 -1.49
C GLU A 60 -13.51 14.74 -2.26
N MET A 61 -12.27 14.47 -2.67
CA MET A 61 -11.50 15.38 -3.53
C MET A 61 -12.23 15.68 -4.84
N ARG A 62 -12.86 14.67 -5.46
CA ARG A 62 -13.63 14.86 -6.70
C ARG A 62 -14.83 15.80 -6.52
N LYS A 63 -15.51 15.78 -5.36
CA LYS A 63 -16.62 16.71 -5.09
C LYS A 63 -16.12 18.16 -5.04
N ILE A 64 -15.05 18.39 -4.27
CA ILE A 64 -14.42 19.70 -4.11
C ILE A 64 -13.96 20.24 -5.48
N THR A 65 -13.33 19.40 -6.31
CA THR A 65 -12.90 19.79 -7.66
C THR A 65 -14.08 20.16 -8.57
N ILE A 66 -15.20 19.44 -8.49
CA ILE A 66 -16.40 19.73 -9.31
C ILE A 66 -17.04 21.06 -8.87
N GLU A 67 -17.16 21.32 -7.58
CA GLU A 67 -17.72 22.57 -7.05
C GLU A 67 -16.85 23.78 -7.39
N ALA A 68 -15.53 23.63 -7.34
CA ALA A 68 -14.59 24.67 -7.73
C ALA A 68 -14.65 25.02 -9.24
N GLY A 69 -15.12 24.12 -10.09
CA GLY A 69 -15.19 24.30 -11.54
C GLY A 69 -16.50 24.91 -12.08
N LYS A 70 -17.50 25.16 -11.24
CA LYS A 70 -18.80 25.69 -11.68
C LYS A 70 -18.68 27.19 -12.02
N PRO A 71 -19.04 27.64 -13.24
CA PRO A 71 -19.09 29.07 -13.55
C PRO A 71 -20.13 29.75 -12.65
N ARG A 72 -19.74 30.90 -12.09
CA ARG A 72 -20.56 31.72 -11.18
C ARG A 72 -21.82 32.25 -11.86
#